data_AF-A0A7S3A2U2-F1
#
_entry.id   AF-A0A7S3A2U2-F1
#
_cell.length_a   1.000
_cell.length_b   1.000
_cell.length_c   1.000
_cell.angle_alpha   90.00
_cell.angle_beta   90.00
_cell.angle_gamma   90.00
#
_symmetry.space_group_name_H-M   'P 1'
#
loop_
_entity.id
_entity.type
_entity.pdbx_description
1 polymer ?
#
loop_
_entity_poly.entity_id
_entity_poly.type
_entity_poly.pdbx_seq_one_letter_code
_entity_poly.pdbx_strand_id
1 'polypeptide(L)'
;MPMSKSTLDGTIKIPHQYIGSAMGSVSKYCQVVKDGYTSEGSSITVSVAPGDYDMLISDLTKATKGNFTFDIEGQEKAMASGNEATEKKKAGKGGKKGKGGKK
;
A
#
# COMPACT_ATOMS: atom_id res chain seq x y z
N MET A 1 25.77 21.46 2.62
CA MET A 1 25.03 21.23 3.89
C MET A 1 24.67 19.75 3.94
N PRO A 2 24.98 19.05 5.05
CA PRO A 2 24.70 17.62 5.15
C PRO A 2 23.18 17.40 5.09
N MET A 3 22.71 16.67 4.09
CA MET A 3 21.33 16.15 4.11
C MET A 3 21.28 15.12 5.24
N SER A 4 20.85 15.54 6.42
CA SER A 4 20.29 14.60 7.39
C SER A 4 19.23 13.83 6.63
N LYS A 5 19.46 12.54 6.40
CA LYS A 5 18.47 11.67 5.77
C LYS A 5 17.30 11.62 6.74
N SER A 6 16.32 12.50 6.54
CA SER A 6 15.08 12.48 7.30
C SER A 6 14.36 11.20 6.90
N THR A 7 14.53 10.16 7.70
CA THR A 7 13.77 8.92 7.61
C THR A 7 12.57 9.03 8.53
N LEU A 8 11.45 8.47 8.11
CA LEU A 8 10.25 8.33 8.90
C LEU A 8 10.25 6.93 9.49
N ASP A 9 10.32 6.84 10.80
CA ASP A 9 10.19 5.58 11.52
C ASP A 9 8.72 5.37 11.88
N GLY A 10 8.22 4.15 11.66
CA GLY A 10 6.83 3.82 11.92
C GLY A 10 6.56 2.34 12.00
N THR A 11 5.41 1.98 12.55
CA THR A 11 4.97 0.59 12.70
C THR A 11 3.79 0.31 11.77
N ILE A 12 3.98 -0.64 10.85
CA ILE A 12 2.91 -1.17 9.99
C ILE A 12 2.27 -2.36 10.69
N LYS A 13 0.94 -2.36 10.82
CA LYS A 13 0.15 -3.52 11.23
C LYS A 13 -0.62 -4.06 10.04
N ILE A 14 -0.44 -5.35 9.76
CA ILE A 14 -1.01 -6.04 8.59
C ILE A 14 -1.72 -7.32 9.06
N PRO A 15 -2.98 -7.55 8.64
CA PRO A 15 -3.68 -8.80 8.90
C PRO A 15 -2.99 -9.98 8.20
N HIS A 16 -3.01 -11.15 8.83
CA HIS A 16 -2.42 -12.40 8.33
C HIS A 16 -2.73 -12.70 6.86
N GLN A 17 -3.97 -12.42 6.46
CA GLN A 17 -4.49 -12.68 5.11
C GLN A 17 -3.70 -11.95 4.01
N TYR A 18 -3.04 -10.83 4.36
CA TYR A 18 -2.34 -9.97 3.41
C TYR A 18 -0.84 -9.87 3.64
N ILE A 19 -0.29 -10.55 4.67
CA ILE A 19 1.14 -10.50 5.00
C ILE A 19 2.00 -10.85 3.79
N GLY A 20 1.72 -11.96 3.10
CA GLY A 20 2.55 -12.39 1.96
C GLY A 20 2.59 -11.38 0.82
N SER A 21 1.46 -10.75 0.51
CA SER A 21 1.36 -9.74 -0.55
C SER A 21 1.98 -8.41 -0.14
N ALA A 22 1.84 -8.01 1.11
CA ALA A 22 2.30 -6.73 1.60
C ALA A 22 3.80 -6.72 1.96
N MET A 23 4.36 -7.85 2.41
CA MET A 23 5.77 -7.96 2.79
C MET A 23 6.70 -7.61 1.63
N GLY A 24 6.35 -7.99 0.40
CA GLY A 24 7.13 -7.66 -0.80
C GLY A 24 7.23 -6.16 -1.04
N SER A 25 6.14 -5.41 -0.83
CA SER A 25 6.12 -3.95 -0.92
C SER A 25 6.92 -3.32 0.21
N VAL A 26 6.78 -3.81 1.44
CA VAL A 26 7.51 -3.31 2.61
C VAL A 26 9.01 -3.47 2.42
N SER A 27 9.49 -4.65 2.03
CA SER A 27 10.92 -4.90 1.81
C SER A 27 11.50 -4.15 0.61
N LYS A 28 10.65 -3.65 -0.31
CA LYS A 28 11.08 -2.92 -1.50
C LYS A 28 11.27 -1.42 -1.24
N TYR A 29 10.39 -0.81 -0.45
CA TYR A 29 10.36 0.63 -0.23
C TYR A 29 10.85 1.05 1.16
N CYS A 30 10.88 0.12 2.12
CA CYS A 30 11.29 0.40 3.50
C CYS A 30 12.41 -0.53 3.96
N GLN A 31 13.14 -0.06 4.96
CA GLN A 31 14.03 -0.92 5.74
C GLN A 31 13.27 -1.47 6.94
N VAL A 32 13.18 -2.80 7.03
CA VAL A 32 12.60 -3.48 8.20
C VAL A 32 13.60 -3.40 9.34
N VAL A 33 13.19 -2.77 10.45
CA VAL A 33 14.01 -2.64 11.66
C VAL A 33 13.67 -3.75 12.64
N LYS A 34 12.39 -4.08 12.75
CA LYS A 34 11.90 -5.13 13.65
C LYS A 34 10.61 -5.73 13.13
N ASP A 35 10.51 -7.04 13.15
CA ASP A 35 9.29 -7.78 12.88
C ASP A 35 8.74 -8.41 14.17
N GLY A 36 7.41 -8.38 14.29
CA GLY A 36 6.67 -9.01 15.38
C GLY A 36 5.42 -9.67 14.81
N TYR A 37 5.19 -10.92 15.19
CA TYR A 37 4.00 -11.65 14.82
C TYR A 37 3.07 -11.73 16.02
N THR A 38 1.84 -11.28 15.87
CA THR A 38 0.79 -11.35 16.88
C THR A 38 -0.28 -12.35 16.44
N SER A 39 -1.14 -12.76 17.37
CA SER A 39 -2.27 -13.65 17.04
C SER A 39 -3.31 -13.03 16.11
N GLU A 40 -3.22 -11.73 15.81
CA GLU A 40 -4.15 -11.00 14.91
C GLU A 40 -3.46 -10.49 13.62
N GLY A 41 -2.15 -10.64 13.49
CA GLY A 41 -1.43 -10.24 12.29
C GLY A 41 0.07 -10.09 12.49
N SER A 42 0.67 -9.21 11.70
CA SER A 42 2.08 -8.85 11.84
C SER A 42 2.20 -7.35 12.11
N SER A 43 3.05 -7.02 13.08
CA SER A 43 3.46 -5.67 13.43
C SER A 43 4.91 -5.50 13.04
N ILE A 44 5.19 -4.63 12.08
CA ILE A 44 6.51 -4.47 11.48
C ILE A 44 6.95 -3.02 11.68
N THR A 45 8.01 -2.81 12.44
CA THR A 45 8.65 -1.51 12.57
C THR A 45 9.58 -1.31 11.38
N VAL A 46 9.36 -0.22 10.66
CA VAL A 46 10.05 0.10 9.42
C VAL A 46 10.53 1.55 9.44
N SER A 47 11.64 1.78 8.74
CA SER A 47 12.15 3.10 8.43
C SER A 47 11.97 3.36 6.94
N VAL A 48 11.27 4.43 6.59
CA VAL A 48 10.93 4.80 5.21
C VAL A 48 11.44 6.20 4.86
N ALA A 49 11.95 6.39 3.65
CA ALA A 49 12.26 7.72 3.16
C ALA A 49 10.97 8.46 2.77
N PRO A 50 10.82 9.76 3.06
CA PRO A 50 9.61 10.51 2.73
C PRO A 50 9.29 10.53 1.24
N GLY A 51 10.29 10.35 0.36
CA GLY A 51 10.08 10.23 -1.09
C GLY A 51 9.45 8.90 -1.52
N ASP A 52 9.65 7.83 -0.76
CA ASP A 52 9.14 6.48 -1.05
C ASP A 52 7.85 6.17 -0.29
N TYR A 53 7.50 6.97 0.72
CA TYR A 53 6.31 6.81 1.54
C TYR A 53 5.02 6.74 0.72
N ASP A 54 4.83 7.66 -0.23
CA ASP A 54 3.62 7.72 -1.05
C ASP A 54 3.45 6.46 -1.91
N MET A 55 4.56 5.96 -2.46
CA MET A 55 4.60 4.72 -3.22
C MET A 55 4.30 3.50 -2.35
N LEU A 56 4.91 3.43 -1.17
CA LEU A 56 4.65 2.38 -0.18
C LEU A 56 3.15 2.30 0.15
N ILE A 57 2.54 3.44 0.51
CA ILE A 57 1.12 3.49 0.88
C ILE A 57 0.23 3.07 -0.29
N SER A 58 0.53 3.52 -1.51
CA SER A 58 -0.22 3.12 -2.70
C SER A 58 -0.15 1.60 -2.95
N ASP A 59 1.03 1.00 -2.77
CA ASP A 59 1.25 -0.42 -3.02
C ASP A 59 0.65 -1.29 -1.90
N LEU A 60 0.84 -0.89 -0.63
CA LEU A 60 0.19 -1.50 0.52
C LEU A 60 -1.33 -1.44 0.43
N THR A 61 -1.89 -0.32 -0.01
CA THR A 61 -3.34 -0.18 -0.21
C THR A 61 -3.85 -1.15 -1.26
N LYS A 62 -3.11 -1.37 -2.36
CA LYS A 62 -3.47 -2.36 -3.39
C LYS A 62 -3.33 -3.80 -2.88
N ALA A 63 -2.26 -4.08 -2.15
CA ALA A 63 -1.94 -5.43 -1.65
C ALA A 63 -2.89 -5.88 -0.54
N THR A 64 -3.28 -4.96 0.35
CA THR A 64 -4.11 -5.23 1.53
C THR A 64 -5.57 -4.79 1.33
N LYS A 65 -5.90 -4.16 0.20
CA LYS A 65 -7.21 -3.53 -0.08
C LYS A 65 -7.58 -2.46 0.97
N GLY A 66 -6.59 -1.69 1.40
CA GLY A 66 -6.75 -0.67 2.46
C GLY A 66 -6.84 -1.24 3.87
N ASN A 67 -6.62 -2.55 4.04
CA ASN A 67 -6.71 -3.23 5.33
C ASN A 67 -5.32 -3.31 5.99
N PHE A 68 -4.76 -2.16 6.33
CA PHE A 68 -3.51 -2.02 7.07
C PHE A 68 -3.54 -0.78 7.96
N THR A 69 -2.67 -0.72 8.95
CA THR A 69 -2.47 0.48 9.78
C THR A 69 -1.01 0.87 9.70
N PHE A 70 -0.73 2.15 9.49
CA PHE A 70 0.63 2.68 9.60
C PHE A 70 0.68 3.76 10.67
N ASP A 71 1.49 3.52 11.68
CA ASP A 71 1.66 4.39 12.83
C ASP A 71 3.06 5.01 12.76
N ILE A 72 3.17 6.28 12.38
CA ILE A 72 4.45 6.99 12.25
C ILE A 72 4.82 7.57 13.60
N GLU A 73 6.02 7.28 14.10
CA GLU A 73 6.52 7.91 15.32
C GLU A 73 6.66 9.42 15.11
N GLY A 74 5.83 10.20 15.81
CA GLY A 74 5.83 11.67 15.76
C GLY A 74 4.75 12.32 14.88
N GLN A 75 3.91 11.55 14.18
CA GLN A 75 2.69 12.07 13.55
C GLN A 75 1.45 11.38 14.13
N GLU A 76 0.59 12.14 14.78
CA GLU A 76 -0.68 11.65 15.34
C GLU A 76 -1.59 11.13 14.20
N LYS A 77 -1.77 9.80 14.18
CA LYS A 77 -2.75 9.00 13.40
C LYS A 77 -3.32 9.65 12.13
N ALA A 78 -2.61 9.49 11.02
CA ALA A 78 -3.30 9.32 9.75
C ALA A 78 -3.92 7.90 9.74
N MET A 79 -5.11 7.76 10.32
CA MET A 79 -5.96 6.60 10.06
C MET A 79 -6.17 6.54 8.53
N ALA A 80 -5.43 5.67 7.86
CA ALA A 80 -5.79 5.20 6.52
C ALA A 80 -7.05 4.33 6.65
N SER A 81 -8.17 4.93 7.02
CA SER A 81 -9.50 4.36 6.87
C SER A 81 -9.88 4.48 5.40
N GLY A 82 -9.17 3.74 4.56
CA GLY A 82 -9.35 3.73 3.11
C GLY A 82 -10.40 2.71 2.70
N ASN A 83 -11.67 2.98 3.00
CA ASN A 83 -12.76 2.45 2.18
C ASN A 83 -12.97 3.40 0.99
N GLU A 84 -12.06 3.36 0.02
CA GLU A 84 -12.38 3.84 -1.32
C GLU A 84 -12.16 2.69 -2.29
N ALA A 85 -13.26 1.98 -2.52
CA ALA A 85 -13.46 1.11 -3.65
C ALA A 85 -13.14 1.88 -4.94
N THR A 86 -11.91 1.74 -5.44
CA THR A 86 -11.60 2.10 -6.82
C THR A 86 -12.22 1.02 -7.71
N GLU A 87 -13.50 1.23 -8.02
CA GLU A 87 -14.22 0.56 -9.08
C GLU A 87 -13.56 0.90 -10.43
N LYS A 88 -12.46 0.22 -10.75
CA LYS A 88 -11.93 0.17 -12.12
C LYS A 88 -12.58 -1.01 -12.84
N LYS A 89 -13.78 -0.80 -13.39
CA LYS A 89 -14.25 -1.60 -14.53
C LYS A 89 -14.64 -0.72 -15.72
N LYS A 90 -13.72 -0.74 -16.69
CA LYS A 90 -13.91 -0.65 -18.16
C LYS A 90 -14.42 0.67 -18.73
N ALA A 91 -13.46 1.56 -19.01
CA ALA A 91 -13.51 2.35 -20.25
C ALA A 91 -13.17 1.45 -21.44
N GLY A 92 -14.17 1.16 -22.27
CA GLY A 92 -14.04 0.49 -23.57
C GLY A 92 -15.06 1.07 -24.53
N LYS A 93 -14.84 2.34 -24.92
CA LYS A 93 -15.63 3.11 -25.89
C LYS A 93 -15.18 2.72 -27.30
N GLY A 94 -16.09 2.25 -28.15
CA GLY A 94 -15.78 1.99 -29.57
C GLY A 94 -16.87 1.27 -30.33
N GLY A 95 -18.03 1.92 -30.52
CA GLY A 95 -19.01 1.46 -31.50
C GLY A 95 -18.53 1.71 -32.94
N LYS A 96 -18.72 0.74 -33.84
CA LYS A 96 -18.98 1.03 -35.25
C LYS A 96 -19.82 -0.07 -35.90
N LYS A 97 -21.04 0.36 -36.24
CA LYS A 97 -22.06 -0.23 -37.11
C LYS A 97 -21.44 -0.66 -38.44
N GLY A 98 -21.55 -1.94 -38.80
CA GLY A 98 -21.20 -2.50 -40.10
C GLY A 98 -22.33 -3.41 -40.58
N LYS A 99 -23.00 -2.98 -41.65
CA LYS A 99 -24.19 -3.56 -42.29
C LYS A 99 -23.71 -4.43 -43.47
N GLY A 100 -24.20 -5.67 -43.58
CA GLY A 100 -24.22 -6.44 -44.84
C GLY A 100 -23.08 -7.44 -45.06
N GLY A 101 -23.44 -8.70 -45.39
CA GLY A 101 -22.46 -9.75 -45.74
C GLY A 101 -23.07 -11.14 -45.94
N LYS A 102 -24.02 -11.25 -46.87
CA LYS A 102 -24.53 -12.45 -47.57
C LYS A 102 -23.67 -13.73 -47.48
N LYS A 103 -24.23 -14.81 -46.94
CA LYS A 103 -24.24 -16.17 -47.52
C LYS A 103 -25.50 -16.90 -47.06
#